data_AF-A0A838PKP2-F1
#
_entry.id   AF-A0A838PKP2-F1
#
_cell.length_a   1.000
_cell.length_b   1.000
_cell.length_c   1.000
_cell.angle_alpha   90.00
_cell.angle_beta   90.00
_cell.angle_gamma   90.00
#
_symmetry.space_group_name_H-M   'P 1'
#
loop_
_entity.id
_entity.type
_entity.pdbx_description
1 polymer ?
#
loop_
_entity_poly.entity_id
_entity_poly.type
_entity_poly.pdbx_seq_one_letter_code
_entity_poly.pdbx_strand_id
1 'polypeptide(L)'
;MRNRLFDLPTGFYPGYMSPDSLDQWNQGRTRTFWDYHPPLMSMVWGILDRFIPGPFGMLLLHNAIFWTGAAVFWRHTRRKSILLGLGLSSFAFLPPVLALLSTIWKDVGLGASLFLASALLWGQ
;
A
#
# COMPACT_ATOMS: atom_id res chain seq x y z
N MET A 1 -24.90 -24.13 -4.45
CA MET A 1 -23.68 -23.53 -3.85
C MET A 1 -22.87 -22.92 -4.99
N ARG A 2 -22.91 -21.59 -5.16
CA ARG A 2 -22.17 -20.89 -6.22
C ARG A 2 -20.70 -20.85 -5.81
N ASN A 3 -19.82 -21.41 -6.63
CA ASN A 3 -18.37 -21.46 -6.38
C ASN A 3 -17.81 -20.04 -6.26
N ARG A 4 -17.73 -19.51 -5.03
CA ARG A 4 -17.21 -18.16 -4.73
C ARG A 4 -15.73 -17.99 -5.13
N LEU A 5 -15.04 -19.08 -5.49
CA LEU A 5 -13.64 -19.05 -5.93
C LEU A 5 -13.43 -18.38 -7.30
N PHE A 6 -14.45 -18.35 -8.17
CA PHE A 6 -14.35 -17.75 -9.51
C PHE A 6 -14.81 -16.30 -9.58
N ASP A 7 -15.43 -15.77 -8.52
CA ASP A 7 -15.87 -14.37 -8.42
C ASP A 7 -14.86 -13.50 -7.63
N LEU A 8 -13.75 -14.08 -7.14
CA LEU A 8 -12.69 -13.32 -6.47
C LEU A 8 -11.90 -12.53 -7.51
N PRO A 9 -11.45 -11.30 -7.24
CA PRO A 9 -10.56 -10.57 -8.14
C PRO A 9 -9.18 -11.25 -8.10
N THR A 10 -9.04 -12.35 -8.84
CA THR A 10 -7.80 -13.13 -8.99
C THR A 10 -6.94 -12.60 -10.14
N GLY A 11 -7.27 -11.41 -10.65
CA GLY A 11 -6.52 -10.72 -11.70
C GLY A 11 -5.55 -9.68 -11.13
N PHE A 12 -4.64 -9.23 -12.00
CA PHE A 12 -3.69 -8.15 -11.68
C PHE A 12 -4.35 -6.76 -11.61
N TYR A 13 -5.61 -6.64 -12.02
CA TYR A 13 -6.37 -5.39 -12.02
C TYR A 13 -7.28 -5.32 -10.79
N PRO A 14 -7.33 -4.19 -10.07
CA PRO A 14 -6.51 -2.97 -10.23
C PRO A 14 -5.10 -3.09 -9.64
N GLY A 15 -4.83 -4.12 -8.84
CA GLY A 15 -3.51 -4.45 -8.30
C GLY A 15 -3.48 -5.92 -7.90
N TYR A 16 -2.28 -6.49 -7.84
CA TYR A 16 -2.11 -7.90 -7.51
C TYR A 16 -2.47 -8.17 -6.05
N MET A 17 -3.34 -9.16 -5.84
CA MET A 17 -3.67 -9.70 -4.51
C MET A 17 -3.16 -11.13 -4.39
N SER A 18 -2.50 -11.43 -3.27
CA SER A 18 -2.19 -12.80 -2.90
C SER A 18 -3.41 -13.47 -2.22
N PRO A 19 -3.40 -14.79 -2.02
CA PRO A 19 -4.41 -15.46 -1.19
C PRO A 19 -4.55 -14.86 0.22
N ASP A 20 -3.44 -14.41 0.81
CA ASP A 20 -3.44 -13.70 2.11
C ASP A 20 -4.20 -12.37 2.02
N SER A 21 -3.92 -11.55 1.00
CA SER A 21 -4.64 -10.29 0.77
C SER A 21 -6.15 -10.48 0.58
N LEU A 22 -6.54 -11.54 -0.13
CA LEU A 22 -7.96 -11.88 -0.35
C LEU A 22 -8.64 -12.27 0.96
N ASP A 23 -7.97 -13.04 1.81
CA ASP A 23 -8.49 -13.40 3.13
C ASP A 23 -8.63 -12.16 4.01
N GLN A 24 -7.62 -11.29 4.07
CA GLN A 24 -7.65 -10.03 4.82
C GLN A 24 -8.78 -9.10 4.35
N TRP A 25 -9.02 -9.00 3.04
CA TRP A 25 -10.13 -8.22 2.49
C TRP A 25 -11.49 -8.77 2.93
N ASN A 26 -11.66 -10.10 2.91
CA ASN A 26 -12.87 -10.75 3.42
C ASN A 26 -13.05 -10.54 4.92
N GLN A 27 -11.99 -10.66 5.72
CA GLN A 27 -12.01 -10.38 7.16
C GLN A 27 -12.43 -8.93 7.44
N GLY A 28 -11.92 -7.97 6.66
CA GLY A 28 -12.31 -6.55 6.76
C GLY A 28 -13.80 -6.32 6.51
N ARG A 29 -14.38 -7.04 5.54
CA ARG A 29 -15.81 -6.97 5.20
C ARG A 29 -16.70 -7.61 6.26
N THR A 30 -16.32 -8.79 6.74
CA THR A 30 -17.11 -9.53 7.75
C THR A 30 -16.86 -9.03 9.17
N ARG A 31 -15.82 -8.22 9.39
CA ARG A 31 -15.32 -7.82 10.71
C ARG A 31 -15.02 -9.01 11.64
N THR A 32 -14.71 -10.16 11.03
CA THR A 32 -14.30 -11.37 11.75
C THR A 32 -12.82 -11.55 11.51
N PHE A 33 -12.03 -11.26 12.54
CA PHE A 33 -10.57 -11.34 12.50
C PHE A 33 -10.11 -12.65 13.13
N TRP A 34 -9.12 -13.30 12.51
CA TRP A 34 -8.49 -14.51 13.02
C TRP A 34 -7.05 -14.22 13.42
N ASP A 35 -6.53 -14.93 14.42
CA ASP A 35 -5.22 -14.63 15.02
C ASP A 35 -4.00 -14.92 14.12
N TYR A 36 -4.21 -15.47 12.93
CA TYR A 36 -3.12 -15.82 12.00
C TYR A 36 -2.39 -14.61 11.42
N HIS A 37 -3.06 -13.46 11.26
CA HIS A 37 -2.47 -12.25 10.70
C HIS A 37 -2.83 -11.01 11.52
N PRO A 38 -1.92 -10.02 11.66
CA PRO A 38 -2.26 -8.75 12.29
C PRO A 38 -3.46 -8.10 11.60
N PRO A 39 -4.53 -7.75 12.34
CA PRO A 39 -5.79 -7.34 11.75
C PRO A 39 -5.75 -5.90 11.20
N LEU A 40 -4.66 -5.16 11.40
CA LEU A 40 -4.56 -3.74 11.05
C LEU A 40 -4.91 -3.48 9.58
N MET A 41 -4.30 -4.23 8.65
CA MET A 41 -4.61 -4.08 7.23
C MET A 41 -6.06 -4.44 6.93
N SER A 42 -6.57 -5.55 7.47
CA SER A 42 -7.96 -5.98 7.30
C SER A 42 -8.95 -4.93 7.81
N MET A 43 -8.68 -4.31 8.97
CA MET A 43 -9.49 -3.24 9.56
C MET A 43 -9.49 -1.99 8.69
N VAL A 44 -8.31 -1.51 8.28
CA VAL A 44 -8.17 -0.35 7.40
C VAL A 44 -8.88 -0.58 6.07
N TRP A 45 -8.67 -1.76 5.47
CA TRP A 45 -9.31 -2.11 4.21
C TRP A 45 -10.83 -2.22 4.36
N GLY A 46 -11.33 -2.80 5.45
CA GLY A 46 -12.77 -2.84 5.75
C GLY A 46 -13.42 -1.46 5.91
N ILE A 47 -12.67 -0.44 6.32
CA ILE A 47 -13.14 0.96 6.33
C ILE A 47 -13.13 1.52 4.91
N LEU A 48 -12.03 1.36 4.17
CA LEU A 48 -11.89 1.85 2.80
C LEU A 48 -12.94 1.25 1.87
N ASP A 49 -13.24 -0.04 2.02
CA ASP A 49 -14.20 -0.79 1.19
C ASP A 49 -15.62 -0.24 1.29
N ARG A 50 -15.95 0.51 2.36
CA ARG A 50 -17.24 1.21 2.50
C ARG A 50 -17.37 2.41 1.56
N PHE A 51 -16.24 3.03 1.23
CA PHE A 51 -16.19 4.23 0.39
C PHE A 51 -15.79 3.90 -1.05
N ILE A 52 -14.82 3.00 -1.20
CA ILE A 52 -14.28 2.54 -2.47
C ILE A 52 -14.31 1.01 -2.45
N PRO A 53 -15.41 0.38 -2.89
CA PRO A 53 -15.54 -1.06 -2.87
C PRO A 53 -14.44 -1.74 -3.67
N GLY A 54 -13.83 -2.76 -3.08
CA GLY A 54 -12.84 -3.59 -3.73
C GLY A 54 -11.38 -3.22 -3.43
N PRO A 55 -10.46 -3.79 -4.22
CA PRO A 55 -9.01 -3.64 -4.02
C PRO A 55 -8.46 -2.25 -4.29
N PHE A 56 -9.13 -1.46 -5.12
CA PHE A 56 -8.60 -0.16 -5.55
C PHE A 56 -8.34 0.80 -4.39
N GLY A 57 -9.23 0.84 -3.38
CA GLY A 57 -9.08 1.76 -2.24
C GLY A 57 -7.79 1.51 -1.46
N MET A 58 -7.45 0.25 -1.20
CA MET A 58 -6.24 -0.10 -0.46
C MET A 58 -4.97 0.13 -1.29
N LEU A 59 -5.01 -0.19 -2.58
CA LEU A 59 -3.92 0.10 -3.51
C LEU A 59 -3.62 1.60 -3.57
N LEU A 60 -4.68 2.42 -3.66
CA LEU A 60 -4.57 3.87 -3.66
C LEU A 60 -3.96 4.38 -2.36
N LEU A 61 -4.34 3.80 -1.21
CA LEU A 61 -3.75 4.16 0.08
C LEU A 61 -2.24 3.87 0.12
N HIS A 62 -1.80 2.67 -0.28
CA HIS A 62 -0.36 2.33 -0.34
C HIS A 62 0.42 3.33 -1.18
N ASN A 63 -0.09 3.63 -2.39
CA ASN A 63 0.54 4.57 -3.31
C ASN A 63 0.53 5.99 -2.76
N ALA A 64 -0.57 6.45 -2.18
CA ALA A 64 -0.67 7.78 -1.60
C ALA A 64 0.36 7.99 -0.47
N ILE A 65 0.50 7.02 0.43
CA ILE A 65 1.48 7.06 1.52
C ILE A 65 2.91 7.11 0.94
N PHE A 66 3.22 6.21 0.00
CA PHE A 66 4.55 6.12 -0.60
C PHE A 66 4.97 7.39 -1.35
N TRP A 67 4.11 7.88 -2.24
CA TRP A 67 4.40 9.09 -3.04
C TRP A 67 4.42 10.35 -2.18
N THR A 68 3.63 10.41 -1.10
CA THR A 68 3.75 11.48 -0.10
C THR A 68 5.13 11.44 0.56
N GLY A 69 5.62 10.27 0.94
CA GLY A 69 6.98 10.10 1.47
C GLY A 69 8.06 10.60 0.52
N ALA A 70 7.95 10.26 -0.77
CA ALA A 70 8.88 10.73 -1.80
C ALA A 70 8.84 12.26 -1.96
N ALA A 71 7.65 12.86 -1.98
CA ALA A 71 7.48 14.30 -2.08
C ALA A 71 8.03 15.04 -0.84
N VAL A 72 7.86 14.46 0.35
CA VAL A 72 8.42 14.99 1.61
C VAL A 72 9.96 14.93 1.58
N PHE A 73 10.55 13.81 1.17
CA PHE A 73 12.00 13.71 1.03
C PHE A 73 12.56 14.72 0.02
N TRP A 74 11.93 14.84 -1.15
CA TRP A 74 12.29 15.86 -2.14
C TRP A 74 12.30 17.26 -1.51
N ARG A 75 11.21 17.63 -0.84
CA ARG A 75 11.04 18.96 -0.25
C ARG A 75 12.15 19.30 0.75
N HIS A 76 12.53 18.35 1.60
CA HIS A 76 13.56 18.56 2.62
C HIS A 76 14.98 18.52 2.03
N THR A 77 15.26 17.59 1.12
CA THR A 77 16.60 17.35 0.61
C THR A 77 16.99 18.32 -0.50
N ARG A 78 16.05 18.78 -1.33
CA ARG A 78 16.36 19.71 -2.45
C ARG A 78 17.03 21.01 -2.03
N ARG A 79 16.80 21.46 -0.78
CA ARG A 79 17.44 22.65 -0.21
C ARG A 79 18.92 22.43 0.12
N LYS A 80 19.31 21.18 0.44
CA LYS A 80 20.69 20.78 0.75
C LYS A 80 21.43 20.34 -0.51
N SER A 81 20.79 19.55 -1.37
CA SER A 81 21.33 19.09 -2.64
C SER A 81 20.21 18.66 -3.58
N ILE A 82 20.16 19.27 -4.76
CA ILE A 82 19.20 18.91 -5.81
C ILE A 82 19.46 17.47 -6.28
N LEU A 83 20.72 17.08 -6.45
CA LEU A 83 21.07 15.72 -6.89
C LEU A 83 20.61 14.64 -5.91
N LEU A 84 20.80 14.86 -4.61
CA LEU A 84 20.30 13.93 -3.59
C LEU A 84 18.78 13.88 -3.57
N GLY A 85 18.12 15.04 -3.69
CA GLY A 85 16.66 15.10 -3.80
C GLY A 85 16.15 14.32 -5.01
N LEU A 86 16.78 14.50 -6.17
CA LEU A 86 16.42 13.79 -7.40
C LEU A 86 16.70 12.30 -7.27
N GLY A 87 17.83 11.89 -6.69
CA GLY A 87 18.17 10.49 -6.47
C GLY A 87 17.13 9.77 -5.60
N LEU A 88 16.76 10.36 -4.47
CA LEU A 88 15.73 9.81 -3.57
C LEU A 88 14.34 9.78 -4.22
N SER A 89 14.01 10.78 -5.04
CA SER A 89 12.72 10.81 -5.74
C SER A 89 12.70 9.83 -6.92
N SER A 90 13.83 9.64 -7.59
CA SER A 90 13.97 8.73 -8.74
C SER A 90 13.96 7.27 -8.31
N PHE A 91 14.38 6.97 -7.07
CA PHE A 91 14.26 5.65 -6.46
C PHE A 91 12.82 5.11 -6.54
N ALA A 92 11.81 5.98 -6.41
CA ALA A 92 10.40 5.63 -6.54
C ALA A 92 10.03 5.01 -7.90
N PHE A 93 10.82 5.28 -8.94
CA PHE A 93 10.59 4.81 -10.31
C PHE A 93 11.40 3.57 -10.68
N LEU A 94 12.15 2.99 -9.74
CA LEU A 94 12.86 1.74 -10.01
C LEU A 94 11.87 0.60 -10.28
N PRO A 95 12.10 -0.27 -11.28
CA PRO A 95 11.17 -1.34 -11.63
C PRO A 95 10.74 -2.24 -10.45
N PRO A 96 11.64 -2.62 -9.51
CA PRO A 96 11.23 -3.41 -8.34
C PRO A 96 10.26 -2.65 -7.41
N VAL A 97 10.44 -1.33 -7.27
CA VAL A 97 9.58 -0.48 -6.43
C VAL A 97 8.20 -0.36 -7.06
N LEU A 98 8.14 -0.06 -8.35
CA LEU A 98 6.87 0.02 -9.09
C LEU A 98 6.13 -1.34 -9.09
N ALA A 99 6.87 -2.44 -9.21
CA ALA A 99 6.29 -3.78 -9.10
C ALA A 99 5.64 -4.00 -7.72
N LEU A 100 6.32 -3.63 -6.63
CA LEU A 100 5.76 -3.73 -5.27
C LEU A 100 4.56 -2.78 -5.07
N LEU A 101 4.60 -1.56 -5.60
CA LEU A 101 3.49 -0.61 -5.51
C LEU A 101 2.24 -1.04 -6.28
N SER A 102 2.39 -2.01 -7.19
CA SER A 102 1.26 -2.64 -7.89
C SER A 102 0.60 -3.78 -7.10
N THR A 103 1.19 -4.17 -5.96
CA THR A 103 0.66 -5.27 -5.13
C THR A 103 0.01 -4.75 -3.84
N ILE A 104 -1.01 -5.47 -3.37
CA ILE A 104 -1.78 -5.11 -2.17
C ILE A 104 -1.38 -6.06 -1.05
N TRP A 105 -0.13 -5.96 -0.60
CA TRP A 105 0.39 -6.75 0.51
C TRP A 105 0.60 -5.89 1.74
N LYS A 106 0.45 -6.49 2.92
CA LYS A 106 0.69 -5.81 4.21
C LYS A 106 2.10 -5.26 4.33
N ASP A 107 3.08 -5.97 3.78
CA ASP A 107 4.49 -5.55 3.81
C ASP A 107 4.74 -4.32 2.93
N VAL A 108 3.99 -4.18 1.83
CA VAL A 108 4.05 -2.98 0.96
C VAL A 108 3.46 -1.77 1.70
N GLY A 109 2.32 -1.94 2.37
CA GLY A 109 1.73 -0.90 3.20
C GLY A 109 2.62 -0.47 4.36
N LEU A 110 3.26 -1.45 5.03
CA LEU A 110 4.25 -1.20 6.08
C LEU A 110 5.47 -0.45 5.54
N GLY A 111 6.05 -0.92 4.43
CA GLY A 111 7.20 -0.30 3.78
C GLY A 111 6.92 1.14 3.35
N ALA A 112 5.76 1.40 2.74
CA ALA A 112 5.32 2.75 2.40
C ALA A 112 5.20 3.65 3.64
N SER A 113 4.62 3.13 4.73
CA SER A 113 4.44 3.86 5.98
C SER A 113 5.77 4.20 6.65
N LEU A 114 6.72 3.25 6.70
CA LEU A 114 8.07 3.47 7.23
C LEU A 114 8.86 4.46 6.38
N PHE A 115 8.69 4.42 5.06
CA PHE A 115 9.32 5.36 4.14
C PHE A 115 8.82 6.79 4.38
N LEU A 116 7.50 6.99 4.49
CA LEU A 116 6.93 8.28 4.87
C LEU A 116 7.39 8.75 6.26
N ALA A 117 7.39 7.85 7.25
CA ALA A 117 7.84 8.18 8.61
C ALA A 117 9.30 8.64 8.60
N SER A 118 10.18 7.96 7.87
CA SER A 118 11.58 8.34 7.69
C SER A 118 11.71 9.71 7.02
N ALA A 119 10.88 9.99 6.01
CA ALA A 119 10.85 11.28 5.33
C ALA A 119 10.45 12.44 6.25
N LEU A 120 9.48 12.20 7.13
CA LEU A 120 9.03 13.18 8.13
C LEU A 120 10.09 13.44 9.20
N LEU A 121 10.79 12.39 9.65
CA LEU A 121 11.86 12.51 10.64
C LEU A 121 13.11 13.20 10.08
N TRP A 122 13.43 12.98 8.80
CA TRP A 122 14.59 13.61 8.14
C TRP A 122 14.50 15.14 8.05
N GLY A 123 13.27 15.67 8.05
CA GLY A 123 12.99 17.10 7.90
C GLY A 123 13.09 17.92 9.19
N GLN A 124 13.20 17.26 10.34
CA GLN A 124 13.41 17.88 11.66
C GLN A 124 14.87 18.30 11.83
#